data_AF-A0AA49XE96-F1
#
_entry.id   AF-A0AA49XE96-F1
#
_cell.length_a   1.000
_cell.length_b   1.000
_cell.length_c   1.000
_cell.angle_alpha   90.00
_cell.angle_beta   90.00
_cell.angle_gamma   90.00
#
_symmetry.space_group_name_H-M   'P 1'
#
loop_
_entity.id
_entity.type
_entity.pdbx_description
1 polymer ?
#
loop_
_entity_poly.entity_id
_entity_poly.type
_entity_poly.pdbx_seq_one_letter_code
_entity_poly.pdbx_strand_id
1 'polypeptide(L)'
;MVKIAKNKSSISREKKNGKSTAVTDKKGKEKKKQEYEVLYNRLKEEHEKNHREWVLKEMVYQERLKKIQNEKLTKRFVELGYVFSPTEGKLVDYYLRNKNLCNPMDLCPIEEVDVYANHPQTLAEKHPNEAQVWYFFTRSRPNEVQEVHDVRGQWVTCDKIDLFYQGEKVGVKLLLEYCEGGHKSEYKIIEYQLDPAPESSENWFICKLYNGGCVDVHFQP
;
A
#
# COMPACT_ATOMS: atom_id res chain seq x y z
N MET A 1 1.67 52.93 47.43
CA MET A 1 1.78 53.19 48.88
C MET A 1 1.66 51.86 49.61
N VAL A 2 2.73 51.37 50.24
CA VAL A 2 2.76 50.83 51.62
C VAL A 2 4.23 50.90 52.04
N LYS A 3 4.48 51.38 53.25
CA LYS A 3 5.78 51.73 53.83
C LYS A 3 6.04 50.78 55.02
N ILE A 4 7.31 50.65 55.41
CA ILE A 4 7.84 50.19 56.74
C ILE A 4 8.06 48.65 56.82
N ALA A 5 9.16 48.09 57.36
CA ALA A 5 10.12 48.57 58.35
C ALA A 5 11.57 48.12 58.07
N LYS A 6 12.53 48.96 58.51
CA LYS A 6 13.89 48.54 58.81
C LYS A 6 13.88 47.87 60.18
N ASN A 7 14.46 46.68 60.32
CA ASN A 7 14.97 46.22 61.60
C ASN A 7 16.42 45.78 61.44
N LYS A 8 17.32 46.48 62.14
CA LYS A 8 18.73 46.10 62.27
C LYS A 8 18.84 45.29 63.55
N SER A 9 19.23 44.01 63.45
CA SER A 9 19.91 43.34 64.56
C SER A 9 21.30 42.92 64.08
N SER A 10 22.29 43.40 64.82
CA SER A 10 23.70 43.13 64.67
C SER A 10 24.02 41.80 65.35
N ILE A 11 24.52 40.82 64.62
CA ILE A 11 25.20 39.65 65.17
C ILE A 11 26.53 39.45 64.45
N SER A 12 27.52 39.19 65.29
CA SER A 12 28.97 39.16 65.12
C SER A 12 29.51 38.29 63.99
N ARG A 13 30.64 38.75 63.44
CA ARG A 13 31.55 37.97 62.60
C ARG A 13 32.09 36.78 63.41
N GLU A 14 31.72 35.56 63.03
CA GLU A 14 32.60 34.40 63.15
C GLU A 14 33.12 34.03 61.77
N LYS A 15 34.41 34.29 61.53
CA LYS A 15 35.16 33.70 60.42
C LYS A 15 35.40 32.23 60.76
N LYS A 16 34.66 31.31 60.14
CA LYS A 16 35.01 29.88 60.10
C LYS A 16 34.99 29.35 58.67
N ASN A 17 36.19 29.03 58.19
CA ASN A 17 36.57 28.03 57.18
C ASN A 17 35.91 28.06 55.79
N GLY A 18 36.41 28.95 54.94
CA GLY A 18 36.02 29.10 53.53
C GLY A 18 36.64 28.11 52.53
N LYS A 19 36.69 26.79 52.81
CA LYS A 19 37.15 25.81 51.80
C LYS A 19 36.24 24.59 51.56
N SER A 20 35.27 24.30 52.42
CA SER A 20 34.42 23.09 52.28
C SER A 20 33.08 23.34 51.56
N THR A 21 32.51 24.54 51.67
CA THR A 21 31.17 24.88 51.17
C THR A 21 31.10 25.17 49.66
N ALA A 22 32.20 25.60 49.04
CA ALA A 22 32.22 25.92 47.60
C ALA A 22 32.25 24.67 46.70
N VAL A 23 32.76 23.54 47.19
CA VAL A 23 32.85 22.27 46.44
C VAL A 23 31.50 21.55 46.42
N THR A 24 30.77 21.57 47.53
CA THR A 24 29.42 20.98 47.65
C THR A 24 28.36 21.79 46.89
N ASP A 25 28.46 23.12 46.87
CA ASP A 25 27.58 24.00 46.07
C ASP A 25 27.82 23.85 44.56
N LYS A 26 29.08 23.70 44.12
CA LYS A 26 29.39 23.40 42.71
C LYS A 26 28.88 22.03 42.27
N LYS A 27 29.02 21.01 43.12
CA LYS A 27 28.54 19.64 42.84
C LYS A 27 27.01 19.56 42.79
N GLY A 28 26.31 20.35 43.62
CA GLY A 28 24.85 20.49 43.58
C GLY A 28 24.34 21.24 42.35
N LYS A 29 25.06 22.28 41.90
CA LYS A 29 24.75 23.00 40.65
C LYS A 29 24.96 22.13 39.41
N GLU A 30 26.04 21.35 39.37
CA GLU A 30 26.30 20.42 38.26
C GLU A 30 25.22 19.33 38.19
N LYS A 31 24.80 18.79 39.34
CA LYS A 31 23.71 17.80 39.38
C LYS A 31 22.38 18.38 38.88
N LYS A 32 22.02 19.61 39.27
CA LYS A 32 20.83 20.30 38.76
C LYS A 32 20.91 20.57 37.25
N LYS A 33 22.10 20.90 36.74
CA LYS A 33 22.32 21.08 35.30
C LYS A 33 22.12 19.76 34.54
N GLN A 34 22.64 18.65 35.07
CA GLN A 34 22.42 17.32 34.51
C GLN A 34 20.94 16.92 34.54
N GLU A 35 20.23 17.19 35.63
CA GLU A 35 18.78 16.93 35.74
C GLU A 35 17.98 17.75 34.71
N TYR A 36 18.34 19.02 34.50
CA TYR A 36 17.73 19.86 33.47
C TYR A 36 17.99 19.34 32.06
N GLU A 37 19.22 18.90 31.78
CA GLU A 37 19.59 18.36 30.47
C GLU A 37 18.81 17.08 30.16
N VAL A 38 18.64 16.19 31.13
CA VAL A 38 17.82 14.98 30.99
C VAL A 38 16.35 15.31 30.76
N LEU A 39 15.80 16.27 31.50
CA LEU A 39 14.41 16.72 31.33
C LEU A 39 14.20 17.35 29.94
N TYR A 40 15.11 18.21 29.52
CA TYR A 40 15.06 18.88 28.22
C TYR A 40 15.10 17.87 27.07
N ASN A 41 16.01 16.91 27.11
CA ASN A 41 16.11 15.88 26.08
C ASN A 41 14.85 15.01 26.03
N ARG A 42 14.28 14.63 27.19
CA ARG A 42 13.01 13.89 27.26
C ARG A 42 11.86 14.65 26.61
N LEU A 43 11.69 15.94 26.95
CA LEU A 43 10.63 16.78 26.39
C LEU A 43 10.80 16.96 24.88
N LYS A 44 12.05 17.09 24.41
CA LYS A 44 12.36 17.16 22.98
C LYS A 44 11.99 15.87 22.26
N GLU A 45 12.38 14.71 22.79
CA GLU A 45 12.02 13.40 22.23
C GLU A 45 10.50 13.18 22.21
N GLU A 46 9.80 13.57 23.27
CA GLU A 46 8.33 13.51 23.35
C GLU A 46 7.68 14.40 22.30
N HIS A 47 8.14 15.64 22.15
CA HIS A 47 7.66 16.54 21.12
C HIS A 47 7.90 15.99 19.71
N GLU A 48 9.10 15.47 19.43
CA GLU A 48 9.42 14.84 18.15
C GLU A 48 8.54 13.60 17.88
N LYS A 49 8.28 12.78 18.90
CA LYS A 49 7.37 11.63 18.78
C LYS A 49 5.94 12.08 18.47
N ASN A 50 5.43 13.06 19.21
CA ASN A 50 4.10 13.61 18.99
C ASN A 50 3.98 14.24 17.60
N HIS A 51 5.03 14.92 17.12
CA HIS A 51 5.08 15.46 15.77
C HIS A 51 5.05 14.36 14.71
N ARG A 52 5.86 13.30 14.85
CA ARG A 52 5.83 12.14 13.94
C ARG A 52 4.46 11.48 13.90
N GLU A 53 3.84 11.29 15.07
CA GLU A 53 2.49 10.71 15.16
C GLU A 53 1.44 11.60 14.47
N TRP A 54 1.53 12.92 14.65
CA TRP A 54 0.65 13.87 13.96
C TRP A 54 0.83 13.82 12.43
N VAL A 55 2.07 13.80 11.94
CA VAL A 55 2.37 13.69 10.50
C VAL A 55 1.78 12.40 9.92
N LEU A 56 1.95 11.26 10.61
CA LEU A 56 1.38 9.98 10.18
C LEU A 56 -0.15 10.02 10.16
N LYS A 57 -0.79 10.58 11.20
CA LYS A 57 -2.26 10.72 11.24
C LYS A 57 -2.77 11.60 10.10
N GLU A 58 -2.06 12.69 9.81
CA GLU A 58 -2.41 13.59 8.71
C GLU A 58 -2.27 12.88 7.36
N MET A 59 -1.18 12.15 7.12
CA MET A 59 -1.00 11.37 5.89
C MET A 59 -2.13 10.36 5.66
N VAL A 60 -2.47 9.57 6.70
CA VAL A 60 -3.57 8.59 6.62
C VAL A 60 -4.92 9.27 6.37
N TYR A 61 -5.15 10.45 6.95
CA TYR A 61 -6.36 11.22 6.72
C TYR A 61 -6.46 11.68 5.26
N GLN A 62 -5.37 12.22 4.71
CA GLN A 62 -5.31 12.67 3.31
C GLN A 62 -5.48 11.51 2.32
N GLU A 63 -4.89 10.35 2.57
CA GLU A 63 -5.10 9.13 1.78
C GLU A 63 -6.57 8.70 1.78
N ARG A 64 -7.23 8.76 2.94
CA ARG A 64 -8.66 8.45 3.05
C ARG A 64 -9.52 9.43 2.22
N LEU A 65 -9.21 10.72 2.27
CA LEU A 65 -9.93 11.73 1.47
C LEU A 65 -9.77 11.49 -0.03
N LYS A 66 -8.53 11.21 -0.47
CA LYS A 66 -8.25 10.84 -1.87
C LYS A 66 -9.04 9.61 -2.30
N LYS A 67 -9.07 8.56 -1.46
CA LYS A 67 -9.84 7.34 -1.75
C LYS A 67 -11.33 7.63 -1.96
N ILE A 68 -11.94 8.40 -1.06
CA ILE A 68 -13.36 8.80 -1.17
C ILE A 68 -13.60 9.62 -2.45
N GLN A 69 -12.70 10.54 -2.78
CA GLN A 69 -12.80 11.35 -4.00
C GLN A 69 -12.70 10.47 -5.26
N ASN A 70 -11.79 9.51 -5.27
CA ASN A 70 -11.61 8.57 -6.38
C ASN A 70 -12.81 7.66 -6.56
N GLU A 71 -13.38 7.09 -5.50
CA GLU A 71 -14.60 6.29 -5.56
C GLU A 71 -15.77 7.08 -6.16
N LYS A 72 -15.95 8.34 -5.76
CA LYS A 72 -16.96 9.24 -6.33
C LYS A 72 -16.72 9.49 -7.81
N LEU A 73 -15.46 9.71 -8.21
CA LEU A 73 -15.10 9.98 -9.59
C LEU A 73 -15.30 8.75 -10.48
N THR A 74 -14.86 7.57 -10.03
CA THR A 74 -15.08 6.28 -10.72
C THR A 74 -16.57 6.01 -10.91
N LYS A 75 -17.38 6.19 -9.85
CA LYS A 75 -18.84 6.03 -9.96
C LYS A 75 -19.44 6.96 -11.02
N ARG A 76 -19.01 8.24 -11.04
CA ARG A 76 -19.46 9.20 -12.05
C ARG A 76 -19.05 8.81 -13.47
N PHE A 77 -17.86 8.25 -13.66
CA PHE A 77 -17.43 7.76 -14.97
C PHE A 77 -18.33 6.62 -15.46
N VAL A 78 -18.64 5.65 -14.59
CA VAL A 78 -19.55 4.55 -14.91
C VAL A 78 -20.96 5.08 -15.25
N GLU A 79 -21.50 6.02 -14.45
CA GLU A 79 -22.81 6.65 -14.71
C GLU A 79 -22.86 7.39 -16.06
N LEU A 80 -21.72 7.89 -16.54
CA LEU A 80 -21.59 8.55 -17.85
C LEU A 80 -21.28 7.58 -18.99
N GLY A 81 -21.25 6.26 -18.73
CA GLY A 81 -20.98 5.22 -19.72
C GLY A 81 -19.50 5.00 -20.04
N TYR A 82 -18.58 5.57 -19.26
CA TYR A 82 -17.16 5.25 -19.38
C TYR A 82 -16.89 3.90 -18.72
N VAL A 83 -16.23 3.02 -19.46
CA VAL A 83 -15.85 1.68 -18.98
C VAL A 83 -14.34 1.59 -18.90
N PHE A 84 -13.85 0.90 -17.87
CA PHE A 84 -12.43 0.59 -17.75
C PHE A 84 -12.00 -0.43 -18.81
N SER A 85 -11.36 0.06 -19.88
CA SER A 85 -10.86 -0.74 -21.00
C SER A 85 -9.45 -0.28 -21.39
N PRO A 86 -8.42 -0.58 -20.57
CA PRO A 86 -7.05 -0.20 -20.88
C PRO A 86 -6.50 -1.01 -22.05
N THR A 87 -5.57 -0.44 -22.81
CA THR A 87 -4.74 -1.24 -23.72
C THR A 87 -3.83 -2.17 -22.92
N GLU A 88 -3.44 -3.31 -23.48
CA GLU A 88 -2.55 -4.27 -22.81
C GLU A 88 -1.25 -3.59 -22.33
N GLY A 89 -0.67 -2.72 -23.17
CA GLY A 89 0.51 -1.95 -22.82
C GLY A 89 0.30 -1.04 -21.61
N LYS A 90 -0.82 -0.30 -21.53
CA LYS A 90 -1.12 0.53 -20.34
C LYS A 90 -1.45 -0.31 -19.11
N LEU A 91 -2.12 -1.45 -19.29
CA LEU A 91 -2.42 -2.38 -18.20
C LEU A 91 -1.13 -2.87 -17.52
N VAL A 92 -0.12 -3.21 -18.32
CA VAL A 92 1.19 -3.66 -17.81
C VAL A 92 2.05 -2.48 -17.34
N ASP A 93 2.31 -1.52 -18.21
CA ASP A 93 3.32 -0.48 -17.97
C ASP A 93 2.90 0.55 -16.90
N TYR A 94 1.60 0.84 -16.79
CA TYR A 94 1.10 1.76 -15.76
C TYR A 94 0.57 1.00 -14.54
N TYR A 95 -0.45 0.15 -14.70
CA TYR A 95 -1.11 -0.43 -13.53
C TYR A 95 -0.27 -1.49 -12.83
N LEU A 96 0.22 -2.50 -13.57
CA LEU A 96 0.99 -3.60 -12.99
C LEU A 96 2.36 -3.14 -12.48
N ARG A 97 3.07 -2.30 -13.24
CA ARG A 97 4.36 -1.74 -12.84
C ARG A 97 4.24 -0.92 -11.56
N ASN A 98 3.28 0.01 -11.51
CA ASN A 98 3.10 0.83 -10.30
C ASN A 98 2.65 0.00 -9.11
N LYS A 99 1.82 -1.03 -9.31
CA LYS A 99 1.45 -1.96 -8.24
C LYS A 99 2.67 -2.67 -7.65
N ASN A 100 3.56 -3.19 -8.49
CA ASN A 100 4.77 -3.88 -8.05
C ASN A 100 5.81 -2.94 -7.41
N LEU A 101 5.86 -1.68 -7.82
CA LEU A 101 6.73 -0.66 -7.23
C LEU A 101 6.13 0.03 -6.00
N CYS A 102 4.92 -0.34 -5.57
CA CYS A 102 4.15 0.37 -4.54
C CYS A 102 4.00 1.88 -4.83
N ASN A 103 3.97 2.26 -6.10
CA ASN A 103 3.77 3.64 -6.51
C ASN A 103 2.30 4.03 -6.38
N PRO A 104 1.99 5.25 -5.94
CA PRO A 104 0.61 5.72 -5.86
C PRO A 104 -0.02 5.78 -7.25
N MET A 105 -1.28 5.36 -7.35
CA MET A 105 -2.10 5.44 -8.56
C MET A 105 -3.36 6.27 -8.26
N ASP A 106 -3.57 7.34 -9.00
CA ASP A 106 -4.68 8.26 -8.74
C ASP A 106 -6.05 7.63 -9.03
N LEU A 107 -6.18 6.76 -10.04
CA LEU A 107 -7.43 6.08 -10.38
C LEU A 107 -7.17 4.63 -10.78
N CYS A 108 -7.22 3.73 -9.81
CA CYS A 108 -7.07 2.30 -10.02
C CYS A 108 -8.36 1.55 -9.65
N PRO A 109 -9.13 1.08 -10.64
CA PRO A 109 -10.34 0.30 -10.40
C PRO A 109 -10.09 -1.21 -10.23
N ILE A 110 -8.83 -1.66 -10.34
CA ILE A 110 -8.43 -3.07 -10.24
C ILE A 110 -8.33 -3.48 -8.77
N GLU A 111 -9.06 -4.51 -8.38
CA GLU A 111 -9.10 -5.03 -7.00
C GLU A 111 -8.07 -6.15 -6.78
N GLU A 112 -7.64 -6.35 -5.54
CA GLU A 112 -6.77 -7.47 -5.15
C GLU A 112 -7.62 -8.71 -4.85
N VAL A 113 -7.44 -9.77 -5.63
CA VAL A 113 -8.18 -11.03 -5.48
C VAL A 113 -7.24 -12.22 -5.77
N ASP A 114 -7.32 -13.28 -4.95
CA ASP A 114 -6.71 -14.55 -5.30
C ASP A 114 -7.57 -15.26 -6.35
N VAL A 115 -7.27 -15.01 -7.62
CA VAL A 115 -8.06 -15.49 -8.75
C VAL A 115 -8.05 -17.01 -8.84
N TYR A 116 -6.93 -17.65 -8.50
CA TYR A 116 -6.74 -19.09 -8.62
C TYR A 116 -7.30 -19.89 -7.44
N ALA A 117 -7.56 -19.23 -6.31
CA ALA A 117 -8.24 -19.84 -5.16
C ALA A 117 -9.76 -19.94 -5.32
N ASN A 118 -10.35 -19.32 -6.36
CA ASN A 118 -11.80 -19.24 -6.54
C ASN A 118 -12.24 -19.87 -7.87
N HIS A 119 -13.46 -20.42 -7.88
CA HIS A 119 -14.12 -20.83 -9.12
C HIS A 119 -14.46 -19.56 -9.96
N PRO A 120 -14.25 -19.56 -11.29
CA PRO A 120 -14.44 -18.35 -12.11
C PRO A 120 -15.87 -17.81 -12.09
N GLN A 121 -16.89 -18.68 -12.08
CA GLN A 121 -18.28 -18.23 -11.93
C GLN A 121 -18.51 -17.51 -10.60
N THR A 122 -17.93 -18.00 -9.51
CA THR A 122 -18.05 -17.36 -8.20
C THR A 122 -17.37 -15.98 -8.19
N LEU A 123 -16.27 -15.80 -8.92
CA LEU A 123 -15.65 -14.49 -9.12
C LEU A 123 -16.58 -13.56 -9.91
N ALA A 124 -17.15 -14.02 -11.02
CA ALA A 124 -18.07 -13.24 -11.84
C ALA A 124 -19.32 -12.79 -11.06
N GLU A 125 -19.89 -13.68 -10.23
CA GLU A 125 -21.07 -13.38 -9.40
C GLU A 125 -20.78 -12.38 -8.28
N LYS A 126 -19.60 -12.47 -7.64
CA LYS A 126 -19.18 -11.56 -6.56
C LYS A 126 -18.85 -10.15 -7.05
N HIS A 127 -18.39 -10.03 -8.29
CA HIS A 127 -17.97 -8.77 -8.89
C HIS A 127 -18.85 -8.45 -10.11
N PRO A 128 -20.14 -8.13 -9.96
CA PRO A 128 -21.02 -7.93 -11.11
C PRO A 128 -20.48 -6.84 -12.06
N ASN A 129 -20.32 -7.18 -13.34
CA ASN A 129 -19.91 -6.27 -14.40
C ASN A 129 -20.71 -6.56 -15.68
N GLU A 130 -21.38 -5.53 -16.22
CA GLU A 130 -22.19 -5.64 -17.44
C GLU A 130 -21.37 -6.10 -18.65
N ALA A 131 -20.09 -5.72 -18.74
CA ALA A 131 -19.21 -6.11 -19.83
C ALA A 131 -18.73 -7.57 -19.75
N GLN A 132 -18.97 -8.26 -18.62
CA GLN A 132 -18.43 -9.60 -18.34
C GLN A 132 -16.90 -9.72 -18.50
N VAL A 133 -16.20 -8.64 -18.19
CA VAL A 133 -14.73 -8.57 -18.19
C VAL A 133 -14.29 -8.01 -16.85
N TRP A 134 -13.36 -8.69 -16.19
CA TRP A 134 -12.86 -8.32 -14.87
C TRP A 134 -11.35 -8.25 -14.88
N TYR A 135 -10.81 -7.31 -14.12
CA TYR A 135 -9.37 -7.16 -13.93
C TYR A 135 -9.08 -7.29 -12.44
N PHE A 136 -8.16 -8.17 -12.08
CA PHE A 136 -7.75 -8.40 -10.71
C PHE A 136 -6.24 -8.35 -10.58
N PHE A 137 -5.75 -7.72 -9.52
CA PHE A 137 -4.39 -7.94 -9.03
C PHE A 137 -4.35 -9.25 -8.25
N THR A 138 -3.38 -10.10 -8.54
CA THR A 138 -3.18 -11.34 -7.81
C THR A 138 -1.70 -11.58 -7.52
N ARG A 139 -1.38 -12.13 -6.35
CA ARG A 139 0.01 -12.50 -5.97
C ARG A 139 0.29 -13.98 -6.22
N SER A 140 -0.77 -14.77 -6.28
CA SER A 140 -0.70 -16.21 -6.42
C SER A 140 -0.61 -16.53 -7.91
N ARG A 141 0.45 -17.20 -8.33
CA ARG A 141 0.29 -18.32 -9.26
C ARG A 141 -0.01 -19.51 -8.35
N PRO A 142 -0.91 -20.44 -8.69
CA PRO A 142 -1.06 -21.62 -7.85
C PRO A 142 0.33 -22.22 -7.69
N ASN A 143 0.78 -22.46 -6.45
CA ASN A 143 1.87 -23.38 -6.21
C ASN A 143 1.60 -24.59 -7.11
N GLU A 144 2.64 -25.12 -7.75
CA GLU A 144 2.61 -26.25 -8.69
C GLU A 144 1.99 -27.56 -8.12
N VAL A 145 1.31 -27.48 -6.97
CA VAL A 145 0.51 -28.49 -6.32
C VAL A 145 -0.77 -27.83 -5.80
N GLN A 146 -1.76 -27.65 -6.66
CA GLN A 146 -3.14 -27.63 -6.18
C GLN A 146 -3.49 -29.09 -5.92
N GLU A 147 -3.54 -29.50 -4.66
CA GLU A 147 -3.94 -30.87 -4.30
C GLU A 147 -5.30 -31.15 -4.95
N VAL A 148 -5.30 -32.15 -5.83
CA VAL A 148 -6.42 -32.54 -6.66
C VAL A 148 -7.48 -33.16 -5.76
N HIS A 149 -8.28 -32.34 -5.09
CA HIS A 149 -9.51 -32.81 -4.47
C HIS A 149 -10.61 -32.79 -5.52
N ASP A 150 -10.51 -33.76 -6.44
CA ASP A 150 -11.48 -34.50 -7.28
C ASP A 150 -12.87 -33.92 -7.63
N VAL A 151 -13.13 -32.62 -7.45
CA VAL A 151 -14.43 -31.97 -7.74
C VAL A 151 -14.29 -30.53 -8.25
N ARG A 152 -13.12 -29.89 -8.17
CA ARG A 152 -12.91 -28.49 -8.60
C ARG A 152 -12.10 -28.43 -9.89
N GLY A 153 -12.59 -27.70 -10.90
CA GLY A 153 -11.87 -27.49 -12.16
C GLY A 153 -10.52 -26.78 -12.01
N GLN A 154 -9.72 -26.79 -13.08
CA GLN A 154 -8.34 -26.32 -13.15
C GLN A 154 -8.11 -25.31 -14.28
N TRP A 155 -7.16 -24.40 -14.11
CA TRP A 155 -6.70 -23.50 -15.17
C TRP A 155 -5.56 -24.14 -15.96
N VAL A 156 -5.70 -24.20 -17.28
CA VAL A 156 -4.70 -24.75 -18.20
C VAL A 156 -4.13 -23.62 -19.06
N THR A 157 -2.81 -23.48 -19.10
CA THR A 157 -2.14 -22.50 -19.97
C THR A 157 -2.19 -22.96 -21.42
N CYS A 158 -2.67 -22.10 -22.32
CA CYS A 158 -2.79 -22.36 -23.75
C CYS A 158 -1.67 -21.68 -24.55
N ASP A 159 -1.44 -20.39 -24.30
CA ASP A 159 -0.49 -19.58 -25.05
C ASP A 159 0.32 -18.67 -24.13
N LYS A 160 1.53 -18.31 -24.57
CA LYS A 160 2.41 -17.32 -23.94
C LYS A 160 2.97 -16.39 -25.01
N ILE A 161 2.75 -15.09 -24.85
CA ILE A 161 3.07 -14.08 -25.87
C ILE A 161 3.81 -12.92 -25.20
N ASP A 162 4.93 -12.50 -25.78
CA ASP A 162 5.65 -11.30 -25.34
C ASP A 162 4.83 -10.04 -25.61
N LEU A 163 4.80 -9.13 -24.64
CA LEU A 163 4.09 -7.85 -24.74
C LEU A 163 5.07 -6.69 -24.89
N PHE A 164 4.82 -5.90 -25.93
CA PHE A 164 5.56 -4.69 -26.24
C PHE A 164 4.67 -3.46 -26.07
N TYR A 165 5.25 -2.39 -25.52
CA TYR A 165 4.61 -1.09 -25.43
C TYR A 165 5.64 -0.01 -25.74
N GLN A 166 5.31 0.88 -26.67
CA GLN A 166 6.20 1.94 -27.14
C GLN A 166 7.57 1.46 -27.66
N GLY A 167 7.61 0.25 -28.26
CA GLY A 167 8.82 -0.33 -28.85
C GLY A 167 9.65 -1.16 -27.87
N GLU A 168 9.34 -1.12 -26.57
CA GLU A 168 10.05 -1.85 -25.53
C GLU A 168 9.22 -3.06 -25.06
N LYS A 169 9.90 -4.15 -24.72
CA LYS A 169 9.25 -5.28 -24.05
C LYS A 169 8.90 -4.86 -22.63
N VAL A 170 7.62 -4.89 -22.28
CA VAL A 170 7.14 -4.50 -20.94
C VAL A 170 6.64 -5.67 -20.12
N GLY A 171 6.37 -6.81 -20.76
CA GLY A 171 5.76 -7.94 -20.10
C GLY A 171 5.57 -9.16 -20.98
N VAL A 172 4.80 -10.10 -20.43
CA VAL A 172 4.31 -11.30 -21.11
C VAL A 172 2.84 -11.47 -20.76
N LYS A 173 2.03 -11.91 -21.71
CA LYS A 173 0.67 -12.39 -21.44
C LYS A 173 0.55 -13.89 -21.63
N LEU A 174 -0.19 -14.54 -20.73
CA LEU A 174 -0.51 -15.95 -20.79
C LEU A 174 -2.02 -16.11 -20.92
N LEU A 175 -2.47 -16.87 -21.92
CA LEU A 175 -3.88 -17.26 -22.03
C LEU A 175 -4.10 -18.55 -21.27
N LEU A 176 -5.06 -18.55 -20.34
CA LEU A 176 -5.47 -19.71 -19.56
C LEU A 176 -6.96 -20.00 -19.77
N GLU A 177 -7.29 -21.27 -19.93
CA GLU A 177 -8.68 -21.76 -20.03
C GLU A 177 -9.04 -22.58 -18.80
N TYR A 178 -10.24 -22.36 -18.25
CA TYR A 178 -10.71 -23.15 -17.11
C TYR A 178 -11.40 -24.43 -17.59
N CYS A 179 -10.95 -25.57 -17.08
CA CYS A 179 -11.46 -26.90 -17.40
C CYS A 179 -12.06 -27.55 -16.15
N GLU A 180 -13.30 -28.03 -16.23
CA GLU A 180 -14.01 -28.68 -15.13
C GLU A 180 -14.68 -29.96 -15.62
N GLY A 181 -14.61 -31.04 -14.83
CA GLY A 181 -15.20 -32.34 -15.20
C GLY A 181 -14.67 -32.92 -16.52
N GLY A 182 -13.45 -32.54 -16.94
CA GLY A 182 -12.86 -32.97 -18.21
C GLY A 182 -13.27 -32.14 -19.43
N HIS A 183 -14.05 -31.07 -19.25
CA HIS A 183 -14.52 -30.21 -20.33
C HIS A 183 -14.02 -28.77 -20.16
N LYS A 184 -13.80 -28.08 -21.30
CA LYS A 184 -13.51 -26.64 -21.29
C LYS A 184 -14.78 -25.88 -20.89
N SER A 185 -14.64 -24.98 -19.92
CA SER A 185 -15.68 -24.01 -19.60
C SER A 185 -15.61 -22.80 -20.54
N GLU A 186 -16.56 -21.89 -20.37
CA GLU A 186 -16.60 -20.61 -21.06
C GLU A 186 -15.63 -19.56 -20.47
N TYR A 187 -15.06 -19.80 -19.29
CA TYR A 187 -14.20 -18.84 -18.61
C TYR A 187 -12.74 -18.91 -19.07
N LYS A 188 -12.18 -17.73 -19.32
CA LYS A 188 -10.79 -17.54 -19.74
C LYS A 188 -10.12 -16.46 -18.90
N ILE A 189 -8.82 -16.62 -18.69
CA ILE A 189 -7.96 -15.60 -18.09
C ILE A 189 -6.87 -15.24 -19.09
N ILE A 190 -6.61 -13.95 -19.25
CA ILE A 190 -5.31 -13.48 -19.70
C ILE A 190 -4.55 -12.98 -18.49
N GLU A 191 -3.48 -13.67 -18.12
CA GLU A 191 -2.57 -13.27 -17.05
C GLU A 191 -1.45 -12.42 -17.63
N TYR A 192 -1.20 -11.26 -17.05
CA TYR A 192 -0.16 -10.31 -17.42
C TYR A 192 0.93 -10.31 -16.38
N GLN A 193 2.17 -10.44 -16.83
CA GLN A 193 3.39 -10.42 -16.02
C GLN A 193 4.33 -9.31 -16.50
N LEU A 194 5.08 -8.70 -15.59
CA LEU A 194 6.15 -7.76 -15.97
C LEU A 194 7.37 -8.50 -16.53
N ASP A 195 8.03 -7.85 -17.49
CA ASP A 195 9.32 -8.26 -18.03
C ASP A 195 10.24 -7.01 -18.03
N PRO A 196 11.39 -7.04 -17.34
CA PRO A 196 11.81 -8.12 -16.44
C PRO A 196 10.86 -8.25 -15.23
N ALA A 197 10.76 -9.46 -14.69
CA ALA A 197 10.02 -9.69 -13.45
C ALA A 197 10.68 -8.90 -12.29
N PRO A 198 9.90 -8.38 -11.33
CA PRO A 198 10.45 -7.73 -10.15
C PRO A 198 11.37 -8.67 -9.37
N GLU A 199 12.42 -8.13 -8.74
CA GLU A 199 13.35 -8.92 -7.93
C GLU A 199 12.73 -9.44 -6.62
N SER A 200 11.60 -8.87 -6.19
CA SER A 200 10.92 -9.28 -4.97
C SER A 200 10.21 -10.63 -5.14
N SER A 201 10.19 -11.44 -4.09
CA SER A 201 9.34 -12.64 -4.00
C SER A 201 7.85 -12.31 -3.90
N GLU A 202 7.50 -11.03 -3.93
CA GLU A 202 6.17 -10.47 -3.72
C GLU A 202 5.54 -9.97 -5.03
N ASN A 203 5.80 -10.68 -6.14
CA ASN A 203 5.40 -10.26 -7.47
C ASN A 203 3.86 -10.26 -7.63
N TRP A 204 3.32 -9.13 -8.08
CA TRP A 204 1.93 -9.02 -8.50
C TRP A 204 1.79 -9.36 -9.98
N PHE A 205 0.63 -9.91 -10.32
CA PHE A 205 0.15 -10.13 -11.68
C PHE A 205 -1.19 -9.41 -11.86
N ILE A 206 -1.57 -9.12 -13.11
CA ILE A 206 -2.96 -8.79 -13.44
C ILE A 206 -3.59 -9.97 -14.15
N CYS A 207 -4.76 -10.40 -13.72
CA CYS A 207 -5.59 -11.34 -14.45
C CYS A 207 -6.80 -10.62 -15.05
N LYS A 208 -6.94 -10.67 -16.37
CA LYS A 208 -8.17 -10.32 -17.08
C LYS A 208 -9.03 -11.59 -17.19
N LEU A 209 -10.06 -11.71 -16.35
CA LEU A 209 -11.06 -12.78 -16.44
C LEU A 209 -12.16 -12.35 -17.39
N TYR A 210 -12.64 -13.25 -18.24
CA TYR A 210 -13.78 -13.01 -19.11
C TYR A 210 -14.46 -14.32 -19.47
N ASN A 211 -15.73 -14.21 -19.89
CA ASN A 211 -16.51 -15.31 -20.41
C ASN A 211 -16.49 -15.26 -21.95
N GLY A 212 -16.22 -16.39 -22.61
CA GLY A 212 -16.10 -16.55 -24.06
C GLY A 212 -17.39 -16.32 -24.86
N GLY A 213 -18.52 -16.06 -24.21
CA GLY A 213 -19.69 -15.48 -24.85
C GLY A 213 -19.55 -13.98 -25.17
N CYS A 214 -18.55 -13.30 -24.61
CA CYS A 214 -18.26 -11.90 -24.87
C CYS A 214 -17.56 -11.76 -26.23
N VAL A 215 -18.21 -11.08 -27.17
CA VAL A 215 -17.70 -10.81 -28.52
C VAL A 215 -16.49 -9.88 -28.37
N ASP A 216 -15.27 -10.42 -28.45
CA ASP A 216 -14.05 -9.62 -28.44
C ASP A 216 -14.09 -8.60 -29.59
N VAL A 217 -14.26 -7.31 -29.27
CA VAL A 217 -14.35 -6.24 -30.26
C VAL A 217 -13.00 -5.88 -30.88
N HIS A 218 -11.87 -6.40 -30.37
CA HIS A 218 -10.54 -6.07 -30.89
C HIS A 218 -9.64 -7.29 -30.98
N PHE A 219 -9.90 -8.12 -32.00
CA PHE A 219 -8.85 -8.81 -32.73
C PHE A 219 -8.70 -8.05 -34.06
N GLN A 220 -7.74 -7.12 -34.13
CA GLN A 220 -7.27 -6.64 -35.44
C GLN A 220 -5.93 -7.30 -35.75
N PRO A 221 -5.76 -7.76 -37.01
CA PRO A 221 -4.75 -8.74 -37.42
C PRO A 221 -3.31 -8.23 -37.33
#